data_AF-A0A955E9K1-F1
#
_entry.id   AF-A0A955E9K1-F1
#
_cell.length_a   1.000
_cell.length_b   1.000
_cell.length_c   1.000
_cell.angle_alpha   90.00
_cell.angle_beta   90.00
_cell.angle_gamma   90.00
#
_symmetry.space_group_name_H-M   'P 1'
#
loop_
_entity.id
_entity.type
_entity.pdbx_description
1 polymer ?
#
loop_
_entity_poly.entity_id
_entity_poly.type
_entity_poly.pdbx_seq_one_letter_code
_entity_poly.pdbx_strand_id
1 'polypeptide(L)' 'MSKTHSSVDVASLLAELKRLGVADLRRRYESLTGERCKSGNRDWLTKRIVWLTQARAEGGLPERARQRALEIADD' A
#
# COMPACT_ATOMS: atom_id res chain seq x y z
N MET A 1 -8.17 -6.65 -28.08
CA MET A 1 -7.90 -7.16 -26.72
C MET A 1 -7.54 -5.97 -25.83
N SER A 2 -8.56 -5.30 -25.30
CA SER A 2 -8.42 -4.03 -24.58
C SER A 2 -7.94 -4.31 -23.15
N LYS A 3 -6.66 -4.05 -22.86
CA LYS A 3 -6.16 -3.98 -21.49
C LYS A 3 -6.54 -2.61 -20.93
N THR A 4 -7.70 -2.52 -20.32
CA THR A 4 -8.07 -1.37 -19.48
C THR A 4 -7.23 -1.47 -18.21
N HIS A 5 -6.04 -0.84 -18.18
CA HIS A 5 -5.32 -0.68 -16.92
C HIS A 5 -6.13 0.30 -16.06
N SER A 6 -6.85 -0.23 -15.09
CA SER A 6 -7.49 0.59 -14.05
C SER A 6 -6.40 1.33 -13.29
N SER A 7 -6.13 2.57 -13.71
CA SER A 7 -5.20 3.45 -13.03
C SER A 7 -5.81 3.86 -11.68
N VAL A 8 -5.16 3.51 -10.58
CA VAL A 8 -5.55 3.96 -9.24
C VAL A 8 -5.21 5.45 -9.12
N ASP A 9 -6.21 6.27 -8.76
CA ASP A 9 -5.97 7.67 -8.45
C ASP A 9 -5.22 7.82 -7.10
N VAL A 10 -3.91 8.00 -7.19
CA VAL A 10 -3.01 8.07 -6.03
C VAL A 10 -3.33 9.26 -5.13
N ALA A 11 -3.75 10.40 -5.70
CA ALA A 11 -4.05 11.61 -4.95
C ALA A 11 -5.27 11.41 -4.04
N SER A 12 -6.34 10.83 -4.57
CA SER A 12 -7.56 10.48 -3.81
C SER A 12 -7.26 9.44 -2.74
N LEU A 13 -6.47 8.42 -3.06
CA LEU A 13 -6.04 7.41 -2.08
C LEU A 13 -5.24 8.04 -0.94
N LEU A 14 -4.27 8.92 -1.24
CA LEU A 14 -3.52 9.64 -0.21
C LEU A 14 -4.44 10.51 0.68
N ALA A 15 -5.43 11.18 0.08
CA ALA A 15 -6.39 11.99 0.83
C ALA A 15 -7.26 11.13 1.77
N GLU A 16 -7.65 9.93 1.33
CA GLU A 16 -8.35 8.96 2.17
C GLU A 16 -7.47 8.49 3.34
N LEU A 17 -6.24 8.04 3.06
CA LEU A 17 -5.33 7.50 4.07
C LEU A 17 -4.92 8.56 5.10
N LYS A 18 -4.77 9.83 4.71
CA LYS A 18 -4.47 10.93 5.64
C LYS A 18 -5.54 11.17 6.69
N ARG A 19 -6.80 10.77 6.41
CA ARG A 19 -7.93 10.88 7.36
C ARG A 19 -8.02 9.69 8.32
N LEU A 20 -7.29 8.61 8.03
CA LEU A 20 -7.29 7.39 8.84
C LEU A 20 -6.32 7.49 10.02
N GLY A 21 -6.72 6.93 11.15
CA GLY A 21 -5.82 6.68 12.28
C GLY A 21 -4.85 5.54 11.99
N VAL A 22 -3.80 5.43 12.80
CA VAL A 22 -2.80 4.35 12.65
C VAL A 22 -3.43 2.95 12.72
N ALA A 23 -4.45 2.76 13.57
CA ALA A 23 -5.17 1.49 13.68
C ALA A 23 -5.89 1.11 12.37
N ASP A 24 -6.54 2.06 11.72
CA ASP A 24 -7.20 1.88 10.43
C ASP A 24 -6.20 1.58 9.32
N LEU A 25 -5.08 2.30 9.30
CA LEU A 25 -4.01 2.06 8.34
C LEU A 25 -3.41 0.64 8.49
N ARG A 26 -3.23 0.16 9.72
CA ARG A 26 -2.81 -1.23 9.97
C ARG A 26 -3.82 -2.24 9.44
N ARG A 27 -5.12 -2.03 9.69
CA ARG A 27 -6.19 -2.89 9.15
C ARG A 27 -6.19 -2.90 7.61
N ARG A 28 -6.00 -1.74 6.99
CA ARG A 28 -5.90 -1.60 5.52
C ARG A 28 -4.69 -2.36 4.99
N TYR A 29 -3.53 -2.20 5.62
CA TYR A 29 -2.32 -2.95 5.30
C TYR A 29 -2.55 -4.46 5.41
N GLU A 30 -3.12 -4.93 6.53
CA GLU A 30 -3.46 -6.34 6.78
C GLU A 30 -4.40 -6.90 5.71
N SER A 31 -5.39 -6.14 5.26
CA SER A 31 -6.27 -6.53 4.16
C SER A 31 -5.53 -6.64 2.81
N LEU A 32 -4.48 -5.84 2.61
CA LEU A 32 -3.66 -5.84 1.40
C LEU A 32 -2.52 -6.87 1.42
N THR A 33 -2.11 -7.39 2.57
CA THR A 33 -0.97 -8.32 2.66
C THR A 33 -1.31 -9.66 3.28
N GLY A 34 -2.36 -9.72 4.10
CA GLY A 34 -2.66 -10.84 4.99
C GLY A 34 -1.81 -10.85 6.26
N GLU A 35 -0.91 -9.86 6.45
CA GLU A 35 0.07 -9.86 7.54
C GLU A 35 -0.20 -8.76 8.56
N ARG A 36 -0.20 -9.14 9.85
CA ARG A 36 -0.34 -8.21 10.99
C ARG A 36 0.81 -7.21 11.01
N CYS A 37 0.49 -5.91 10.95
CA CYS A 37 1.50 -4.88 11.01
C CYS A 37 1.89 -4.54 12.46
N LYS A 38 3.17 -4.70 12.80
CA LYS A 38 3.72 -4.33 14.12
C LYS A 38 4.13 -2.85 14.20
N SER A 39 4.39 -2.20 13.07
CA SER A 39 4.84 -0.81 13.01
C SER A 39 3.68 0.17 13.29
N GLY A 40 3.96 1.23 14.05
CA GLY A 40 3.03 2.35 14.29
C GLY A 40 3.29 3.57 13.41
N ASN A 41 4.30 3.51 12.52
CA ASN A 41 4.68 4.64 11.69
C ASN A 41 3.61 4.90 10.62
N ARG A 42 2.90 6.02 10.77
CA ARG A 42 1.78 6.42 9.91
C ARG A 42 2.22 6.69 8.48
N ASP A 43 3.33 7.39 8.30
CA ASP A 43 3.87 7.73 7.00
C ASP A 43 4.34 6.49 6.25
N TRP A 44 5.01 5.57 6.95
CA TRP A 44 5.38 4.27 6.40
C TRP A 44 4.15 3.48 5.93
N LEU A 45 3.12 3.35 6.78
CA LEU A 45 1.88 2.66 6.42
C LEU A 45 1.21 3.29 5.20
N THR A 46 1.14 4.62 5.17
CA THR A 46 0.51 5.37 4.08
C THR A 46 1.22 5.11 2.75
N LYS A 47 2.55 5.32 2.69
CA LYS A 47 3.36 5.06 1.49
C LYS A 47 3.20 3.60 1.03
N ARG A 48 3.21 2.67 1.98
CA ARG A 48 3.12 1.23 1.72
C ARG A 48 1.77 0.80 1.14
N ILE A 49 0.67 1.31 1.71
CA ILE A 49 -0.70 1.03 1.24
C ILE A 49 -0.92 1.58 -0.17
N VAL A 50 -0.46 2.80 -0.46
CA VAL A 50 -0.54 3.40 -1.80
C VAL A 50 0.14 2.51 -2.82
N TRP A 51 1.40 2.14 -2.54
CA TRP A 51 2.18 1.30 -3.45
C TRP A 51 1.55 -0.07 -3.67
N LEU A 52 1.09 -0.74 -2.61
CA LEU A 52 0.43 -2.06 -2.71
C LEU A 52 -0.86 -1.98 -3.54
N THR A 53 -1.64 -0.91 -3.36
CA THR A 53 -2.90 -0.71 -4.09
C THR A 53 -2.64 -0.48 -5.58
N GLN A 54 -1.65 0.36 -5.90
CA GLN A 54 -1.21 0.64 -7.27
C GLN A 54 -0.69 -0.64 -7.95
N ALA A 55 0.25 -1.35 -7.32
CA ALA A 55 0.84 -2.55 -7.90
C ALA A 55 -0.17 -3.71 -8.09
N ARG A 56 -1.18 -3.82 -7.23
CA ARG A 56 -2.30 -4.75 -7.41
C ARG A 56 -3.15 -4.38 -8.63
N ALA A 57 -3.42 -3.10 -8.84
CA ALA A 57 -4.22 -2.62 -9.97
C ALA A 57 -3.51 -2.78 -11.32
N GLU A 58 -2.18 -2.74 -11.33
CA GLU A 58 -1.35 -2.90 -12.54
C GLU A 58 -1.07 -4.37 -12.93
N GLY A 59 -1.71 -5.35 -12.29
CA GLY A 59 -1.59 -6.76 -12.69
C GLY A 59 -0.58 -7.58 -11.89
N GLY A 60 -0.12 -7.07 -10.75
CA GLY A 60 0.42 -7.91 -9.68
C GLY A 60 1.92 -7.76 -9.43
N LEU A 61 2.24 -7.93 -8.15
CA LEU A 61 3.57 -7.88 -7.56
C LEU A 61 4.29 -9.22 -7.84
N PRO A 62 5.36 -9.26 -8.66
CA PRO A 62 6.20 -10.46 -8.71
C PRO A 62 6.86 -10.65 -7.34
N GLU A 63 7.09 -11.92 -6.98
CA GLU A 63 7.62 -12.47 -5.72
C GLU A 63 8.60 -11.58 -4.91
N ARG A 64 9.41 -10.73 -5.58
CA ARG A 64 10.39 -9.79 -5.00
C ARG A 64 9.82 -8.59 -4.24
N ALA A 65 8.54 -8.27 -4.44
CA ALA A 65 7.83 -7.22 -3.71
C ALA A 65 7.75 -7.45 -2.18
N ARG A 66 7.82 -8.72 -1.76
CA ARG A 66 7.89 -9.12 -0.36
C ARG A 66 9.19 -8.67 0.31
N GLN A 67 10.30 -8.59 -0.42
CA GLN A 67 11.62 -8.27 0.14
C GLN A 67 11.96 -6.77 0.14
N ARG A 68 11.59 -6.00 -0.89
CA ARG A 68 11.92 -4.55 -0.96
C ARG A 68 11.06 -3.62 -0.11
N ALA A 69 10.06 -4.16 0.57
CA ALA A 69 9.21 -3.44 1.51
C ALA A 69 9.95 -2.77 2.67
N LEU A 70 11.00 -3.45 3.13
CA LEU A 70 11.78 -3.10 4.29
C LEU A 70 12.90 -2.12 3.96
N GLU A 71 13.32 -2.01 2.69
CA GLU A 71 14.43 -1.14 2.28
C GLU A 71 14.03 0.33 2.04
N ILE A 72 12.77 0.65 1.70
CA ILE A 72 12.35 2.03 1.37
C ILE A 72 11.91 2.82 2.63
N ALA A 73 12.10 2.26 3.81
CA ALA A 73 11.65 2.85 5.08
C ALA A 73 12.77 3.53 5.88
N ASP A 74 14.00 3.50 5.40
CA ASP A 74 15.20 3.98 6.11
C ASP A 74 15.74 5.32 5.54
N ASP A 75 14.86 6.17 4.99
CA ASP A 75 15.14 7.58 4.66
C ASP A 75 13.99 8.49 5.13
#